data_AF-A0A2E0KL39-F1
#
_entry.id   AF-A0A2E0KL39-F1
#
_cell.length_a   1.000
_cell.length_b   1.000
_cell.length_c   1.000
_cell.angle_alpha   90.00
_cell.angle_beta   90.00
_cell.angle_gamma   90.00
#
_symmetry.space_group_name_H-M   'P 1'
#
loop_
_entity.id
_entity.type
_entity.pdbx_description
1 polymer ?
#
loop_
_entity_poly.entity_id
_entity_poly.type
_entity_poly.pdbx_seq_one_letter_code
_entity_poly.pdbx_strand_id
1 'polypeptide(L)'
;MRISVFLFFTVLHSIFLSAQGLKAEGKKIIDQNGNEVLLRGMGLGGWMLMEGYMMQSSDVADTQHEFRQRLEDLMGVDNTNVFFDKWLENHVTKADIDSLSSWGFNSVRLPMHYNLFTLPIEEESVEGENTWLTKGFTIIDELLQWCEENEVYLIL
;
A
#
# COMPACT_ATOMS: atom_id res chain seq x y z
N MET A 1 -34.77 -43.05 43.86
CA MET A 1 -33.48 -42.52 43.37
C MET A 1 -33.78 -41.57 42.22
N ARG A 2 -33.71 -40.25 42.42
CA ARG A 2 -34.02 -39.23 41.40
C ARG A 2 -32.70 -38.72 40.83
N ILE A 3 -32.47 -38.96 39.53
CA ILE A 3 -31.30 -38.47 38.80
C ILE A 3 -31.68 -37.10 38.24
N SER A 4 -31.06 -36.04 38.76
CA SER A 4 -31.20 -34.69 38.21
C SER A 4 -30.18 -34.52 37.09
N VAL A 5 -30.65 -34.37 35.85
CA VAL A 5 -29.81 -34.05 34.69
C VAL A 5 -29.67 -32.53 34.61
N PHE A 6 -28.46 -32.01 34.78
CA PHE A 6 -28.14 -30.61 34.50
C PHE A 6 -27.82 -30.46 33.01
N LEU A 7 -28.65 -29.72 32.27
CA LEU A 7 -28.32 -29.29 30.91
C LEU A 7 -27.40 -28.06 30.98
N PHE A 8 -26.19 -28.19 30.45
CA PHE A 8 -25.26 -27.09 30.27
C PHE A 8 -25.49 -26.49 28.87
N PHE A 9 -26.00 -25.26 28.80
CA PHE A 9 -26.20 -24.54 27.53
C PHE A 9 -24.92 -23.76 27.20
N THR A 10 -24.07 -24.31 26.33
CA THR A 10 -22.95 -23.58 25.73
C THR A 10 -23.48 -22.70 24.60
N VAL A 11 -23.46 -21.38 24.78
CA VAL A 11 -23.76 -20.41 23.72
C VAL A 11 -22.51 -20.21 22.88
N LEU A 12 -22.48 -20.78 21.68
CA LEU A 12 -21.48 -20.44 20.67
C LEU A 12 -21.75 -19.01 20.18
N HIS A 13 -20.86 -18.08 20.51
CA HIS A 13 -20.81 -16.78 19.86
C HIS A 13 -20.01 -16.93 18.57
N SER A 14 -20.67 -16.83 17.42
CA SER A 14 -20.01 -16.69 16.13
C SER A 14 -19.36 -15.31 16.06
N ILE A 15 -18.03 -15.26 16.10
CA ILE A 15 -17.28 -14.05 15.77
C ILE A 15 -17.31 -13.93 14.25
N PHE A 16 -18.13 -13.02 13.73
CA PHE A 16 -18.04 -12.61 12.34
C PHE A 16 -16.78 -11.77 12.18
N LEU A 17 -15.68 -12.39 11.75
CA LEU A 17 -14.52 -11.66 11.24
C LEU A 17 -14.87 -11.15 9.84
N SER A 18 -15.24 -9.87 9.74
CA SER A 18 -15.32 -9.18 8.45
C SER A 18 -13.92 -8.64 8.11
N ALA A 19 -13.30 -9.21 7.07
CA ALA A 19 -11.97 -8.84 6.59
C ALA A 19 -11.97 -7.60 5.66
N GLN A 20 -13.03 -6.80 5.64
CA GLN A 20 -13.12 -5.57 4.86
C GLN A 20 -13.76 -4.46 5.71
N GLY A 21 -12.98 -3.44 6.04
CA GLY A 21 -13.43 -2.29 6.82
C GLY A 21 -14.44 -1.40 6.09
N LEU A 22 -14.49 -1.48 4.75
CA LEU A 22 -15.41 -0.75 3.89
C LEU A 22 -16.09 -1.70 2.91
N LYS A 23 -17.38 -1.49 2.64
CA LYS A 23 -18.15 -2.21 1.62
C LYS A 23 -19.05 -1.28 0.82
N ALA A 24 -19.41 -1.68 -0.39
CA ALA A 24 -20.40 -0.97 -1.18
C ALA A 24 -21.83 -1.37 -0.76
N GLU A 25 -22.69 -0.38 -0.53
CA GLU A 25 -24.14 -0.54 -0.37
C GLU A 25 -24.87 0.32 -1.41
N GLY A 26 -25.24 -0.31 -2.53
CA GLY A 26 -25.80 0.40 -3.68
C GLY A 26 -24.80 1.41 -4.26
N LYS A 27 -25.03 2.70 -4.02
CA LYS A 27 -24.15 3.80 -4.47
C LYS A 27 -23.26 4.37 -3.35
N LYS A 28 -23.37 3.84 -2.14
CA LYS A 28 -22.65 4.32 -0.96
C LYS A 28 -21.50 3.39 -0.63
N ILE A 29 -20.45 3.94 -0.04
CA ILE A 29 -19.45 3.17 0.68
C ILE A 29 -19.85 3.25 2.15
N ILE A 30 -19.91 2.11 2.84
CA ILE A 30 -20.26 2.05 4.26
C ILE A 30 -19.20 1.31 5.06
N ASP A 31 -19.01 1.72 6.32
CA ASP A 31 -18.15 1.03 7.28
C ASP A 31 -18.81 -0.25 7.83
N GLN A 32 -18.09 -0.94 8.72
CA GLN A 32 -18.57 -2.13 9.42
C GLN A 32 -19.81 -1.90 10.30
N ASN A 33 -20.08 -0.65 10.70
CA ASN A 33 -21.23 -0.27 11.51
C ASN A 33 -22.43 0.18 10.64
N GLY A 34 -22.27 0.22 9.30
CA GLY A 34 -23.29 0.69 8.37
C GLY A 34 -23.33 2.21 8.20
N ASN A 35 -22.34 2.94 8.72
CA ASN A 35 -22.24 4.38 8.50
C ASN A 35 -21.70 4.65 7.10
N GLU A 36 -22.27 5.65 6.42
CA GLU A 36 -21.74 6.12 5.13
C GLU A 36 -20.38 6.78 5.29
N VAL A 37 -19.41 6.33 4.50
CA VAL A 37 -18.05 6.86 4.45
C VAL A 37 -17.84 7.60 3.14
N LEU A 38 -17.51 8.88 3.23
CA LEU A 38 -17.06 9.67 2.10
C LEU A 38 -15.53 9.71 2.11
N LEU A 39 -14.90 9.03 1.14
CA LEU A 39 -13.45 9.02 1.00
C LEU A 39 -12.94 10.38 0.48
N ARG A 40 -12.02 10.96 1.24
CA ARG A 40 -11.26 12.17 0.90
C ARG A 40 -9.81 11.74 0.80
N GLY A 41 -9.43 11.33 -0.39
CA GLY A 41 -8.18 10.63 -0.65
C GLY A 41 -7.08 11.51 -1.22
N MET A 42 -5.84 11.18 -0.90
CA MET A 42 -4.64 11.69 -1.58
C MET A 42 -3.87 10.53 -2.24
N GLY A 43 -3.34 10.75 -3.44
CA GLY A 43 -2.45 9.79 -4.10
C GLY A 43 -1.00 9.99 -3.69
N LEU A 44 -0.30 8.91 -3.35
CA LEU A 44 1.15 8.91 -3.08
C LEU A 44 1.95 8.70 -4.38
N GLY A 45 1.60 9.46 -5.42
CA GLY A 45 2.23 9.39 -6.73
C GLY A 45 3.69 9.81 -6.70
N GLY A 46 4.52 9.19 -7.54
CA GLY A 46 5.95 9.47 -7.59
C GLY A 46 6.80 8.67 -6.59
N TRP A 47 6.19 7.98 -5.61
CA TRP A 47 6.93 7.28 -4.55
C TRP A 47 7.41 5.87 -4.96
N MET A 48 6.58 4.84 -4.79
CA MET A 48 6.87 3.45 -5.20
C MET A 48 6.69 3.23 -6.72
N LEU A 49 6.19 4.24 -7.42
CA LEU A 49 6.12 4.33 -8.87
C LEU A 49 6.43 5.76 -9.28
N MET A 50 7.53 5.96 -10.00
CA MET A 50 7.88 7.27 -10.58
C MET A 50 7.15 7.49 -11.90
N GLU A 51 6.56 8.68 -12.04
CA GLU A 51 5.83 9.13 -13.23
C GLU A 51 6.51 10.39 -13.78
N GLY A 52 6.92 10.39 -15.05
CA GLY A 52 7.77 11.44 -15.61
C GLY A 52 7.19 12.85 -15.52
N TYR A 53 5.87 13.02 -15.65
CA TYR A 53 5.25 14.34 -15.54
C TYR A 53 5.33 14.91 -14.12
N MET A 54 5.27 14.08 -13.09
CA MET A 54 5.43 14.51 -11.68
C MET A 54 6.88 14.94 -11.41
N MET A 55 7.81 14.29 -12.08
CA MET A 55 9.25 14.56 -12.00
C MET A 55 9.72 15.68 -12.94
N GLN A 56 8.81 16.24 -13.75
CA GLN A 56 9.13 17.17 -14.85
C GLN A 56 10.22 16.63 -15.79
N SER A 57 10.23 15.31 -15.99
CA SER A 57 11.20 14.61 -16.81
C SER A 57 10.62 14.08 -18.11
N SER A 58 9.33 14.25 -18.41
CA SER A 58 8.67 13.65 -19.58
C SER A 58 9.35 13.90 -20.93
N ASP A 59 10.05 15.03 -21.11
CA ASP A 59 10.79 15.32 -22.34
C ASP A 59 12.08 14.48 -22.51
N VAL A 60 12.59 13.87 -21.44
CA VAL A 60 13.86 13.13 -21.40
C VAL A 60 13.74 11.68 -20.88
N ALA A 61 12.74 11.43 -20.04
CA ALA A 61 12.38 10.17 -19.40
C ALA A 61 10.95 10.25 -18.84
N ASP A 62 9.99 9.63 -19.52
CA ASP A 62 8.58 9.68 -19.12
C ASP A 62 8.19 8.51 -18.22
N THR A 63 8.83 7.35 -18.43
CA THR A 63 8.59 6.15 -17.61
C THR A 63 9.66 5.97 -16.53
N GLN A 64 9.33 5.27 -15.44
CA GLN A 64 10.31 4.91 -14.40
C GLN A 64 11.52 4.16 -14.97
N HIS A 65 11.32 3.28 -15.97
CA HIS A 65 12.40 2.54 -16.61
C HIS A 65 13.37 3.49 -17.33
N GLU A 66 12.85 4.40 -18.17
CA GLU A 66 13.65 5.42 -18.83
C GLU A 66 14.36 6.31 -17.81
N PHE A 67 13.66 6.73 -16.75
CA PHE A 67 14.22 7.58 -15.70
C PHE A 67 15.42 6.91 -15.02
N ARG A 68 15.25 5.63 -14.67
CA ARG A 68 16.33 4.82 -14.11
C ARG A 68 17.50 4.68 -15.08
N GLN A 69 17.24 4.37 -16.35
CA GLN A 69 18.27 4.23 -17.36
C GLN A 69 19.09 5.52 -17.53
N ARG A 70 18.42 6.68 -17.57
CA ARG A 70 19.10 7.99 -17.64
C ARG A 70 20.01 8.24 -16.44
N LEU A 71 19.57 7.84 -15.24
CA LEU A 71 20.42 7.94 -14.05
C LEU A 71 21.60 6.99 -14.14
N GLU A 72 21.41 5.73 -14.53
CA GLU A 72 22.52 4.78 -14.70
C GLU A 72 23.55 5.27 -15.73
N ASP A 73 23.10 5.82 -16.87
CA ASP A 73 23.98 6.43 -17.88
C ASP A 73 24.77 7.63 -17.32
N LEU A 74 24.17 8.40 -16.42
CA LEU A 74 24.75 9.64 -15.87
C LEU A 74 25.69 9.39 -14.69
N MET A 75 25.29 8.52 -13.75
CA MET A 75 25.94 8.37 -12.44
C MET A 75 26.38 6.93 -12.12
N GLY A 76 26.09 5.97 -13.00
CA GLY A 76 26.40 4.55 -12.82
C GLY A 76 25.41 3.81 -11.92
N VAL A 77 25.38 2.48 -12.05
CA VAL A 77 24.40 1.59 -11.39
C VAL A 77 24.43 1.71 -9.86
N ASP A 78 25.61 1.73 -9.25
CA ASP A 78 25.74 1.77 -7.78
C ASP A 78 25.12 3.04 -7.19
N ASN A 79 25.40 4.20 -7.80
CA ASN A 79 24.84 5.46 -7.33
C ASN A 79 23.34 5.57 -7.64
N THR A 80 22.87 5.01 -8.76
CA THR A 80 21.44 4.94 -9.06
C THR A 80 20.71 4.09 -8.03
N ASN A 81 21.29 2.96 -7.59
CA ASN A 81 20.72 2.14 -6.52
C ASN A 81 20.60 2.94 -5.21
N VAL A 82 21.66 3.63 -4.81
CA VAL A 82 21.63 4.52 -3.63
C VAL A 82 20.58 5.62 -3.77
N PHE A 83 20.42 6.21 -4.96
CA PHE A 83 19.38 7.21 -5.23
C PHE A 83 17.98 6.62 -5.01
N PHE A 84 17.67 5.46 -5.58
CA PHE A 84 16.34 4.84 -5.45
C PHE A 84 16.06 4.40 -4.00
N ASP A 85 17.08 3.90 -3.28
CA ASP A 85 16.94 3.58 -1.86
C ASP A 85 16.61 4.84 -1.05
N LYS A 86 17.35 5.94 -1.25
CA LYS A 86 17.09 7.21 -0.57
C LYS A 86 15.75 7.83 -0.99
N TRP A 87 15.34 7.67 -2.25
CA TRP A 87 14.03 8.14 -2.70
C TRP A 87 12.90 7.45 -1.93
N LEU A 88 12.94 6.11 -1.86
CA LEU A 88 11.92 5.35 -1.14
C LEU A 88 11.89 5.70 0.36
N GLU A 89 13.06 5.93 0.98
CA GLU A 89 13.16 6.31 2.39
C GLU A 89 12.64 7.72 2.72
N ASN A 90 12.64 8.65 1.76
CA ASN A 90 12.44 10.08 2.05
C ASN A 90 11.27 10.74 1.30
N HIS A 91 10.73 10.13 0.25
CA HIS A 91 9.68 10.75 -0.55
C HIS A 91 8.33 10.79 0.17
N VAL A 92 7.97 9.71 0.88
CA VAL A 92 6.84 9.67 1.81
C VAL A 92 7.36 9.17 3.15
N THR A 93 7.02 9.90 4.20
CA THR A 93 7.37 9.59 5.58
C THR A 93 6.12 9.62 6.44
N LYS A 94 6.26 9.19 7.70
CA LYS A 94 5.17 9.31 8.68
C LYS A 94 4.64 10.75 8.80
N ALA A 95 5.51 11.75 8.70
CA ALA A 95 5.11 13.16 8.83
C ALA A 95 4.12 13.59 7.73
N ASP A 96 4.21 12.99 6.54
CA ASP A 96 3.29 13.24 5.44
C ASP A 96 1.90 12.68 5.75
N ILE A 97 1.81 11.45 6.30
CA ILE A 97 0.54 10.83 6.71
C ILE A 97 -0.09 11.59 7.88
N ASP A 98 0.70 11.98 8.88
CA ASP A 98 0.26 12.80 10.01
C ASP A 98 -0.33 14.14 9.51
N SER A 99 0.33 14.76 8.53
CA SER A 99 -0.12 16.01 7.91
C SER A 99 -1.43 15.83 7.15
N LEU A 100 -1.53 14.81 6.28
CA LEU A 100 -2.73 14.52 5.50
C LEU A 100 -3.94 14.27 6.40
N SER A 101 -3.78 13.49 7.48
CA SER A 101 -4.84 13.28 8.46
C SER A 101 -5.27 14.59 9.12
N SER A 102 -4.31 15.42 9.57
CA SER A 102 -4.58 16.73 10.18
C SER A 102 -5.32 17.70 9.24
N TRP A 103 -5.12 17.57 7.92
CA TRP A 103 -5.80 18.37 6.90
C TRP A 103 -7.18 17.84 6.53
N GLY A 104 -7.58 16.70 7.11
CA GLY A 104 -8.90 16.10 6.94
C GLY A 104 -9.02 15.12 5.76
N PHE A 105 -7.89 14.64 5.23
CA PHE A 105 -7.89 13.45 4.37
C PHE A 105 -8.11 12.21 5.24
N ASN A 106 -8.89 11.26 4.74
CA ASN A 106 -9.18 10.00 5.44
C ASN A 106 -8.79 8.76 4.63
N SER A 107 -8.16 8.94 3.47
CA SER A 107 -7.56 7.86 2.73
C SER A 107 -6.32 8.29 1.96
N VAL A 108 -5.46 7.31 1.68
CA VAL A 108 -4.36 7.44 0.73
C VAL A 108 -4.40 6.30 -0.28
N ARG A 109 -4.05 6.58 -1.54
CA ARG A 109 -3.83 5.57 -2.57
C ARG A 109 -2.34 5.42 -2.83
N LEU A 110 -1.83 4.20 -2.80
CA LEU A 110 -0.44 3.89 -3.09
C LEU A 110 -0.27 3.30 -4.49
N PRO A 111 0.29 4.04 -5.45
CA PRO A 111 0.74 3.46 -6.72
C PRO A 111 1.99 2.62 -6.49
N MET A 112 2.03 1.42 -7.06
CA MET A 112 3.09 0.44 -6.83
C MET A 112 3.71 0.00 -8.15
N HIS A 113 5.04 -0.07 -8.22
CA HIS A 113 5.74 -0.71 -9.33
C HIS A 113 6.12 -2.16 -8.97
N TYR A 114 5.93 -3.10 -9.91
CA TYR A 114 6.09 -4.54 -9.65
C TYR A 114 7.51 -4.93 -9.23
N ASN A 115 8.53 -4.22 -9.70
CA ASN A 115 9.95 -4.49 -9.40
C ASN A 115 10.32 -4.38 -7.91
N LEU A 116 9.41 -3.89 -7.05
CA LEU A 116 9.58 -3.91 -5.60
C LEU A 116 9.09 -5.23 -4.96
N PHE A 117 8.38 -6.06 -5.72
CA PHE A 117 7.68 -7.27 -5.26
C PHE A 117 8.10 -8.52 -6.02
N THR A 118 8.43 -8.41 -7.30
CA THR A 118 8.85 -9.54 -8.13
C THR A 118 10.00 -9.16 -9.07
N LEU A 119 10.67 -10.16 -9.64
CA LEU A 119 11.55 -9.94 -10.78
C LEU A 119 10.72 -9.68 -12.06
N PRO A 120 11.32 -9.06 -13.09
CA PRO A 120 10.77 -9.09 -14.44
C PRO A 120 10.77 -10.53 -14.98
N ILE A 121 9.83 -10.85 -15.87
CA ILE A 121 9.63 -12.22 -16.37
C ILE A 121 10.88 -12.79 -17.06
N GLU A 122 11.72 -11.94 -17.63
CA GLU A 122 12.96 -12.30 -18.33
C GLU A 122 14.07 -12.75 -17.36
N GLU A 123 13.98 -12.37 -16.08
CA GLU A 123 14.93 -12.72 -15.03
C GLU A 123 14.43 -13.88 -14.14
N GLU A 124 13.20 -14.33 -14.33
CA GLU A 124 12.65 -15.46 -13.58
C GLU A 124 13.34 -16.77 -13.94
N SER A 125 13.68 -17.55 -12.91
CA SER A 125 14.40 -18.82 -13.09
C SER A 125 13.51 -19.98 -13.53
N VAL A 126 12.19 -19.88 -13.30
CA VAL A 126 11.18 -20.89 -13.63
C VAL A 126 10.00 -20.21 -14.32
N GLU A 127 9.67 -20.66 -15.54
CA GLU A 127 8.55 -20.11 -16.30
C GLU A 127 7.22 -20.29 -15.55
N GLY A 128 6.50 -19.19 -15.36
CA GLY A 128 5.19 -19.19 -14.67
C GLY A 128 5.26 -19.10 -13.14
N GLU A 129 6.46 -19.02 -12.56
CA GLU A 129 6.65 -18.74 -11.13
C GLU A 129 7.24 -17.34 -10.91
N ASN A 130 6.84 -16.69 -9.82
CA ASN A 130 7.38 -15.38 -9.44
C ASN A 130 8.37 -15.53 -8.29
N THR A 131 9.55 -14.95 -8.45
CA THR A 131 10.51 -14.73 -7.36
C THR A 131 10.05 -13.52 -6.56
N TRP A 132 9.63 -13.73 -5.31
CA TRP A 132 9.14 -12.66 -4.45
C TRP A 132 10.27 -11.90 -3.76
N LEU A 133 10.19 -10.57 -3.84
CA LEU A 133 11.07 -9.62 -3.17
C LEU A 133 10.36 -9.04 -1.94
N THR A 134 11.09 -8.88 -0.84
CA THR A 134 10.49 -8.40 0.43
C THR A 134 10.39 -6.88 0.55
N LYS A 135 11.17 -6.13 -0.24
CA LYS A 135 11.34 -4.69 -0.09
C LYS A 135 10.01 -3.92 -0.16
N GLY A 136 9.20 -4.19 -1.18
CA GLY A 136 7.90 -3.54 -1.36
C GLY A 136 6.95 -3.81 -0.20
N PHE A 137 6.92 -5.05 0.31
CA PHE A 137 6.08 -5.43 1.44
C PHE A 137 6.48 -4.70 2.73
N THR A 138 7.78 -4.58 3.03
CA THR A 138 8.25 -3.84 4.20
C THR A 138 7.82 -2.37 4.18
N ILE A 139 7.91 -1.71 3.02
CA ILE A 139 7.46 -0.32 2.87
C ILE A 139 5.95 -0.21 3.07
N ILE A 140 5.16 -1.16 2.53
CA ILE A 140 3.71 -1.18 2.74
C ILE A 140 3.35 -1.40 4.21
N ASP A 141 4.03 -2.30 4.91
CA ASP A 141 3.77 -2.58 6.32
C ASP A 141 4.04 -1.33 7.19
N GLU A 142 5.12 -0.59 6.91
CA GLU A 142 5.40 0.70 7.57
C GLU A 142 4.33 1.75 7.26
N LEU A 143 3.93 1.90 6.00
CA LEU A 143 2.86 2.82 5.61
C LEU A 143 1.53 2.46 6.26
N LEU A 144 1.20 1.17 6.31
CA LEU A 144 -0.01 0.66 6.94
C LEU A 144 -0.04 1.02 8.42
N GLN A 145 1.09 0.87 9.12
CA GLN A 145 1.22 1.30 10.50
C GLN A 145 0.95 2.81 10.66
N TRP A 146 1.54 3.66 9.81
CA TRP A 146 1.31 5.11 9.87
C TRP A 146 -0.16 5.47 9.60
N CYS A 147 -0.79 4.76 8.66
CA CYS A 147 -2.20 4.94 8.35
C CYS A 147 -3.11 4.51 9.51
N GLU A 148 -2.82 3.38 10.17
CA GLU A 148 -3.56 2.89 11.34
C GLU A 148 -3.47 3.90 12.51
N GLU A 149 -2.27 4.40 12.80
CA GLU A 149 -2.04 5.41 13.85
C GLU A 149 -2.80 6.73 13.61
N ASN A 150 -3.19 7.01 12.36
CA ASN A 150 -3.88 8.23 11.94
C ASN A 150 -5.34 8.02 11.54
N GLU A 151 -5.88 6.82 11.69
CA GLU A 151 -7.24 6.44 11.24
C GLU A 151 -7.48 6.74 9.75
N VAL A 152 -6.45 6.54 8.91
CA VAL A 152 -6.48 6.75 7.45
C VAL A 152 -6.61 5.40 6.74
N TYR A 153 -7.49 5.31 5.74
CA TYR A 153 -7.59 4.12 4.89
C TYR A 153 -6.47 4.06 3.85
N LEU A 154 -5.74 2.96 3.79
CA LEU A 154 -4.80 2.68 2.71
C LEU A 154 -5.49 1.91 1.57
N ILE A 155 -5.38 2.43 0.34
CA ILE A 155 -5.86 1.80 -0.90
C ILE A 155 -4.66 1.35 -1.72
N LEU A 156 -4.59 0.05 -2.01
CA LEU A 156 -3.54 -0.61 -2.81
C LEU A 156 -4.02 -0.84 -4.25
#